data_AF-A0A4Y9RDX8-F1
#
_entry.id   AF-A0A4Y9RDX8-F1
#
_cell.length_a   1.000
_cell.length_b   1.000
_cell.length_c   1.000
_cell.angle_alpha   90.00
_cell.angle_beta   90.00
_cell.angle_gamma   90.00
#
_symmetry.space_group_name_H-M   'P 1'
#
loop_
_entity.id
_entity.type
_entity.pdbx_description
1 polymer ?
#
loop_
_entity_poly.entity_id
_entity_poly.type
_entity_poly.pdbx_seq_one_letter_code
_entity_poly.pdbx_strand_id
1 'polypeptide(L)'
;MALEAMQVAKAVENAERTSERRGFMRRKLKDRRGGGRINKQAPRRSLMKVVGAFLTMGATSVFALALVGTQLLMDEPPVGALTLLGTLAVLSAFTLMLGSIEQRLIEIRLELMMHNGGMRQADRRQPADRRDGDRRSGERSGSAADRRQPTEPAA
;
A
#
# COMPACT_ATOMS: atom_id res chain seq x y z
N MET A 1 28.41 -16.91 49.95
CA MET A 1 27.18 -17.46 49.30
C MET A 1 26.08 -16.42 49.05
N ALA A 2 25.78 -15.46 49.95
CA ALA A 2 24.71 -14.47 49.71
C ALA A 2 25.00 -13.45 48.59
N LEU A 3 26.27 -13.06 48.41
CA LEU A 3 26.67 -12.08 47.38
C LEU A 3 26.61 -12.62 45.95
N GLU A 4 26.87 -13.92 45.77
CA GLU A 4 26.80 -14.58 44.46
C GLU A 4 25.35 -14.76 43.99
N ALA A 5 24.44 -15.08 44.91
CA ALA A 5 23.00 -15.15 44.62
C ALA A 5 22.43 -13.79 44.15
N MET A 6 22.93 -12.69 44.71
CA MET A 6 22.49 -11.34 44.34
C MET A 6 23.03 -10.92 42.95
N GLN A 7 24.21 -11.38 42.57
CA GLN A 7 24.78 -11.14 41.24
C GLN A 7 24.07 -11.96 40.16
N VAL A 8 23.73 -13.22 40.45
CA VAL A 8 22.95 -14.08 39.55
C VAL A 8 21.53 -13.51 39.36
N ALA A 9 20.88 -13.04 40.42
CA ALA A 9 19.56 -12.42 40.32
C ALA A 9 19.58 -11.15 39.43
N LYS A 10 20.59 -10.28 39.59
CA LYS A 10 20.75 -9.09 38.72
C LYS A 10 21.08 -9.45 37.28
N ALA A 11 21.83 -10.53 37.04
CA ALA A 11 22.13 -11.01 35.70
C ALA A 11 20.88 -11.54 34.99
N VAL A 12 20.02 -12.27 35.71
CA VAL A 12 18.74 -12.78 35.19
C VAL A 12 17.77 -11.62 34.89
N GLU A 13 17.65 -10.64 35.79
CA GLU A 13 16.76 -9.48 35.57
C GLU A 13 17.19 -8.63 34.36
N ASN A 14 18.50 -8.47 34.14
CA ASN A 14 19.02 -7.78 32.96
C ASN A 14 18.83 -8.59 31.65
N ALA A 15 18.88 -9.92 31.73
CA ALA A 15 18.58 -10.80 30.59
C ALA A 15 17.10 -10.72 30.20
N GLU A 16 16.19 -10.65 31.17
CA GLU A 16 14.75 -10.50 30.93
C GLU A 16 14.43 -9.14 30.29
N ARG A 17 14.93 -8.04 30.85
CA ARG A 17 14.73 -6.68 30.31
C ARG A 17 15.26 -6.51 28.88
N THR A 18 16.35 -7.19 28.52
CA THR A 18 16.91 -7.16 27.16
C THR A 18 16.13 -8.03 26.19
N SER A 19 15.54 -9.13 26.65
CA SER A 19 14.68 -10.00 25.83
C SER A 19 13.34 -9.33 25.48
N GLU A 20 12.72 -8.60 26.40
CA GLU A 20 11.49 -7.83 26.16
C GLU A 20 11.73 -6.71 25.14
N ARG A 21 12.84 -5.97 25.26
CA ARG A 21 13.22 -4.93 24.28
C ARG A 21 13.43 -5.49 22.87
N ARG A 22 14.03 -6.68 22.74
CA ARG A 22 14.21 -7.36 21.44
C ARG A 22 12.88 -7.83 20.86
N GLY A 23 11.97 -8.33 21.69
CA GLY A 23 10.61 -8.73 21.29
C GLY A 23 9.77 -7.57 20.78
N PHE A 24 9.87 -6.40 21.42
CA PHE A 24 9.15 -5.19 21.03
C PHE A 24 9.69 -4.60 19.71
N MET A 25 11.01 -4.60 19.51
CA MET A 25 11.64 -4.18 18.25
C MET A 25 11.30 -5.11 17.08
N ARG A 26 11.22 -6.43 17.31
CA ARG A 26 10.82 -7.41 16.27
C ARG A 26 9.37 -7.22 15.82
N ARG A 27 8.45 -6.90 16.73
CA ARG A 27 7.05 -6.56 16.37
C ARG A 27 6.99 -5.25 15.59
N LYS A 28 7.70 -4.20 16.05
CA LYS A 28 7.72 -2.88 15.40
C LYS A 28 8.38 -2.87 14.00
N LEU A 29 9.33 -3.78 13.74
CA LEU A 29 9.92 -3.95 12.39
C LEU A 29 9.03 -4.76 11.44
N LYS A 30 8.21 -5.69 11.95
CA LYS A 30 7.31 -6.49 11.12
C LYS A 30 6.19 -5.63 10.54
N ASP A 31 5.70 -4.65 11.29
CA ASP A 31 4.69 -3.69 10.80
C ASP A 31 5.24 -2.67 9.80
N ARG A 32 6.55 -2.37 9.85
CA ARG A 32 7.20 -1.51 8.85
C ARG A 32 7.38 -2.17 7.47
N ARG A 33 7.15 -3.47 7.34
CA ARG A 33 7.06 -4.17 6.04
C ARG A 33 5.62 -4.18 5.49
N GLY A 34 4.62 -3.73 6.27
CA GLY A 34 3.20 -3.69 5.89
C GLY A 34 2.66 -2.31 5.49
N GLY A 35 3.42 -1.23 5.70
CA GLY A 35 3.11 0.11 5.22
C GLY A 35 3.55 0.29 3.77
N GLY A 36 2.84 -0.33 2.83
CA GLY A 36 3.26 -0.41 1.42
C GLY A 36 3.59 0.95 0.80
N ARG A 37 4.67 0.98 0.01
CA ARG A 37 5.09 2.07 -0.91
C ARG A 37 4.04 2.47 -1.96
N ILE A 38 2.85 1.89 -1.87
CA ILE A 38 1.78 1.92 -2.86
C ILE A 38 0.62 2.65 -2.21
N ASN A 39 0.07 3.64 -2.89
CA ASN A 39 -1.16 4.31 -2.43
C ASN A 39 -2.23 3.24 -2.15
N LYS A 40 -2.74 3.18 -0.91
CA LYS A 40 -3.76 2.20 -0.50
C LYS A 40 -5.06 2.34 -1.30
N GLN A 41 -5.29 3.52 -1.88
CA GLN A 41 -6.44 3.81 -2.73
C GLN A 41 -6.24 3.42 -4.20
N ALA A 42 -5.04 2.93 -4.59
CA ALA A 42 -4.81 2.52 -5.96
C ALA A 42 -5.62 1.24 -6.28
N PRO A 43 -6.45 1.25 -7.34
CA PRO A 43 -7.22 0.07 -7.74
C PRO A 43 -6.25 -1.06 -8.10
N ARG A 44 -6.51 -2.26 -7.58
CA ARG A 44 -5.66 -3.46 -7.77
C ARG A 44 -6.24 -4.46 -8.77
N ARG A 45 -7.49 -4.25 -9.17
CA ARG A 45 -8.27 -5.15 -10.03
C ARG A 45 -9.06 -4.29 -11.01
N SER A 46 -9.06 -4.67 -12.28
CA SER A 46 -9.98 -4.14 -13.28
C SER A 46 -11.37 -4.73 -13.04
N LEU A 47 -12.34 -3.86 -12.76
CA LEU A 47 -13.76 -4.24 -12.73
C LEU A 47 -14.24 -4.63 -14.12
N MET A 48 -13.71 -3.99 -15.17
CA MET A 48 -14.08 -4.27 -16.55
C MET A 48 -13.69 -5.69 -16.98
N LYS A 49 -12.57 -6.22 -16.50
CA LYS A 49 -12.18 -7.63 -16.72
C LYS A 49 -13.19 -8.60 -16.12
N VAL A 50 -13.66 -8.31 -14.90
CA VAL A 50 -14.64 -9.16 -14.20
C VAL A 50 -15.97 -9.12 -14.93
N VAL A 51 -16.47 -7.93 -15.26
CA VAL A 51 -17.71 -7.75 -16.02
C VAL A 51 -17.60 -8.40 -17.40
N GLY A 52 -16.51 -8.17 -18.11
CA GLY A 52 -16.21 -8.80 -19.40
C GLY A 52 -16.25 -10.32 -19.30
N ALA A 53 -15.64 -10.92 -18.27
CA ALA A 53 -15.64 -12.37 -18.09
C ALA A 53 -17.04 -12.95 -17.90
N PHE A 54 -17.89 -12.29 -17.10
CA PHE A 54 -19.28 -12.71 -16.93
C PHE A 54 -20.09 -12.56 -18.22
N LEU A 55 -19.90 -11.46 -18.96
CA LEU A 55 -20.56 -11.25 -20.24
C LEU A 55 -20.12 -12.31 -21.26
N THR A 56 -18.81 -12.61 -21.36
CA THR A 56 -18.32 -13.64 -22.29
C THR A 56 -18.88 -15.01 -21.93
N MET A 57 -18.85 -15.40 -20.66
CA MET A 57 -19.37 -16.69 -20.21
C MET A 57 -20.88 -16.80 -20.47
N GLY A 58 -21.64 -15.76 -20.16
CA GLY A 58 -23.09 -15.73 -20.40
C GLY A 58 -23.42 -15.78 -21.88
N ALA A 59 -22.82 -14.91 -22.70
CA ALA A 59 -23.11 -14.83 -24.13
C ALA A 59 -22.70 -16.12 -24.87
N THR A 60 -21.55 -16.71 -24.53
CA THR A 60 -21.14 -18.00 -25.12
C THR A 60 -22.06 -19.15 -24.69
N SER A 61 -22.51 -19.18 -23.43
CA SER A 61 -23.45 -20.20 -22.96
C SER A 61 -24.81 -20.10 -23.67
N VAL A 62 -25.36 -18.89 -23.79
CA VAL A 62 -26.63 -18.65 -24.48
C VAL A 62 -26.50 -18.98 -25.97
N PHE A 63 -25.40 -18.59 -26.61
CA PHE A 63 -25.15 -18.92 -28.01
C PHE A 63 -25.02 -20.43 -28.24
N ALA A 64 -24.31 -21.15 -27.37
CA ALA A 64 -24.19 -22.61 -27.45
C ALA A 64 -25.54 -23.30 -27.26
N LEU A 65 -26.35 -22.86 -26.29
CA LEU A 65 -27.71 -23.37 -26.10
C LEU A 65 -28.60 -23.08 -27.30
N ALA A 66 -28.49 -21.89 -27.90
CA ALA A 66 -29.24 -21.54 -29.10
C ALA A 66 -28.83 -22.44 -30.28
N LEU A 67 -27.54 -22.69 -30.47
CA LEU A 67 -27.06 -23.61 -31.53
C LEU A 67 -27.63 -25.02 -31.33
N VAL A 68 -27.47 -25.60 -30.14
CA VAL A 68 -27.98 -26.95 -29.83
C VAL A 68 -29.50 -26.99 -29.97
N GLY A 69 -30.21 -25.99 -29.44
CA GLY A 69 -31.67 -25.90 -29.55
C GLY A 69 -32.14 -25.82 -31.00
N THR A 70 -31.51 -24.99 -31.82
CA THR A 70 -31.87 -24.89 -33.25
C THR A 70 -31.62 -26.19 -34.01
N GLN A 71 -30.54 -26.92 -33.70
CA GLN A 71 -30.27 -28.23 -34.32
C GLN A 71 -31.26 -29.32 -33.91
N LEU A 72 -31.80 -29.27 -32.70
CA LEU A 72 -32.70 -30.30 -32.17
C LEU A 72 -34.18 -30.04 -32.45
N LEU A 73 -34.58 -28.76 -32.54
CA LEU A 73 -36.00 -28.38 -32.60
C LEU A 73 -36.43 -27.78 -33.95
N MET A 74 -35.50 -27.45 -34.85
CA MET A 74 -35.82 -26.76 -36.10
C MET A 74 -35.19 -27.45 -37.31
N ASP A 75 -36.00 -27.69 -38.34
CA ASP A 75 -35.54 -28.23 -39.62
C ASP A 75 -34.71 -27.19 -40.39
N GLU A 76 -35.06 -25.91 -40.28
CA GLU A 76 -34.27 -24.79 -40.82
C GLU A 76 -33.78 -23.87 -39.70
N PRO A 77 -32.46 -23.60 -39.60
CA PRO A 77 -31.93 -22.77 -38.53
C PRO A 77 -32.25 -21.28 -38.79
N PRO A 78 -32.67 -20.52 -37.76
CA PRO A 78 -32.92 -19.09 -37.86
C PRO A 78 -31.59 -18.32 -37.93
N VAL A 79 -30.98 -18.29 -39.12
CA VAL A 79 -29.63 -17.75 -39.37
C VAL A 79 -29.50 -16.30 -38.88
N GLY A 80 -30.51 -15.45 -39.08
CA GLY A 80 -30.52 -14.07 -38.59
C GLY A 80 -30.40 -13.95 -37.06
N ALA A 81 -31.10 -14.79 -36.32
CA ALA A 81 -31.03 -14.79 -34.85
C ALA A 81 -29.69 -15.35 -34.35
N LEU A 82 -29.21 -16.44 -34.97
CA LEU A 82 -27.92 -17.05 -34.62
C LEU A 82 -26.74 -16.13 -34.92
N THR A 83 -26.75 -15.41 -36.04
CA THR A 83 -25.72 -14.43 -36.37
C THR A 83 -25.71 -13.26 -35.39
N LEU A 84 -26.89 -12.75 -34.99
CA LEU A 84 -26.98 -11.70 -33.97
C LEU A 84 -26.47 -12.16 -32.61
N LEU A 85 -26.82 -13.37 -32.17
CA LEU A 85 -26.27 -13.97 -30.95
C LEU A 85 -24.75 -14.19 -31.04
N GLY A 86 -24.26 -14.66 -32.19
CA GLY A 86 -22.84 -14.85 -32.45
C GLY A 86 -22.05 -13.54 -32.38
N THR A 87 -22.58 -12.46 -32.97
CA THR A 87 -21.94 -11.14 -32.89
C THR A 87 -21.92 -10.60 -31.45
N LEU A 88 -22.99 -10.79 -30.67
CA LEU A 88 -23.00 -10.45 -29.25
C LEU A 88 -21.97 -11.25 -28.45
N ALA A 89 -21.81 -12.55 -28.72
CA ALA A 89 -20.77 -13.37 -28.11
C ALA A 89 -19.37 -12.85 -28.44
N VAL A 90 -19.11 -12.46 -29.70
CA VAL A 90 -17.83 -11.87 -30.10
C VAL A 90 -17.59 -10.52 -29.41
N LEU A 91 -18.59 -9.63 -29.38
CA LEU A 91 -18.49 -8.34 -28.70
C LEU A 91 -18.21 -8.50 -27.20
N SER A 92 -18.81 -9.50 -26.57
CA SER A 92 -18.53 -9.82 -25.16
C SER A 92 -17.10 -10.32 -24.93
N ALA A 93 -16.47 -10.98 -25.92
CA ALA A 93 -15.07 -11.35 -25.83
C ALA A 93 -14.16 -10.12 -25.97
N PHE A 94 -14.53 -9.15 -26.80
CA PHE A 94 -13.79 -7.88 -26.92
C PHE A 94 -13.80 -7.08 -25.60
N THR A 95 -14.92 -7.03 -24.88
CA THR A 95 -14.97 -6.34 -23.58
C THR A 95 -14.06 -7.00 -22.55
N LEU A 96 -13.98 -8.34 -22.54
CA LEU A 96 -13.03 -9.09 -21.73
C LEU A 96 -11.57 -8.78 -22.12
N MET A 97 -11.26 -8.72 -23.41
CA MET A 97 -9.93 -8.34 -23.89
C MET A 97 -9.54 -6.93 -23.43
N LEU A 98 -10.43 -5.95 -23.57
CA LEU A 98 -10.21 -4.60 -23.08
C LEU A 98 -9.97 -4.57 -21.56
N GLY A 99 -10.75 -5.34 -20.79
CA GLY A 99 -10.53 -5.47 -19.35
C GLY A 99 -9.18 -6.12 -19.00
N SER A 100 -8.70 -7.06 -19.82
CA SER A 100 -7.37 -7.66 -19.64
C SER A 100 -6.24 -6.66 -19.88
N ILE A 101 -6.39 -5.77 -20.86
CA ILE A 101 -5.47 -4.65 -21.12
C ILE A 101 -5.48 -3.69 -19.94
N GLU A 102 -6.66 -3.31 -19.44
CA GLU A 102 -6.78 -2.43 -18.26
C GLU A 102 -6.07 -3.03 -17.04
N GLN A 103 -6.25 -4.32 -16.79
CA GLN A 103 -5.54 -5.03 -15.71
C GLN A 103 -4.02 -4.92 -15.88
N ARG A 104 -3.50 -5.10 -17.10
CA ARG A 104 -2.08 -4.99 -17.37
C ARG A 104 -1.56 -3.57 -17.16
N LEU A 105 -2.33 -2.55 -17.53
CA LEU A 105 -2.00 -1.15 -17.28
C LEU A 105 -1.97 -0.83 -15.78
N ILE A 106 -2.89 -1.41 -14.99
CA ILE A 106 -2.89 -1.29 -13.53
C ILE A 106 -1.62 -1.90 -12.94
N GLU A 107 -1.21 -3.09 -13.40
CA GLU A 107 0.03 -3.75 -12.97
C GLU A 107 1.26 -2.87 -13.25
N ILE A 108 1.41 -2.40 -14.49
CA ILE A 108 2.52 -1.52 -14.89
C ILE A 108 2.53 -0.24 -14.04
N ARG A 109 1.37 0.37 -13.78
CA ARG A 109 1.27 1.56 -12.92
C ARG A 109 1.72 1.29 -11.49
N LEU A 110 1.37 0.12 -10.94
CA LEU A 110 1.79 -0.29 -9.59
C LEU A 110 3.30 -0.59 -9.54
N GLU A 111 3.85 -1.25 -10.54
CA GLU A 111 5.30 -1.48 -10.69
C GLU A 111 6.06 -0.15 -10.75
N LEU A 112 5.57 0.81 -11.56
CA LEU A 112 6.14 2.16 -11.62
C LEU A 112 6.05 2.89 -10.27
N MET A 113 4.94 2.76 -9.53
CA MET A 113 4.85 3.31 -8.18
C MET A 113 5.88 2.70 -7.22
N MET A 114 6.17 1.40 -7.36
CA MET A 114 7.18 0.72 -6.55
C MET A 114 8.61 1.17 -6.89
N HIS A 115 8.91 1.39 -8.17
CA HIS A 115 10.20 1.91 -8.64
C HIS A 115 10.38 3.40 -8.31
N ASN A 116 9.40 4.25 -8.63
CA ASN A 116 9.47 5.70 -8.41
C ASN A 116 9.35 6.09 -6.92
N GLY A 117 8.65 5.29 -6.12
CA GLY A 117 8.63 5.45 -4.65
C GLY A 117 9.99 5.17 -3.99
N GLY A 118 10.90 4.45 -4.67
CA GLY A 118 12.28 4.21 -4.23
C GLY A 118 13.20 5.42 -4.42
N MET A 119 13.06 6.16 -5.53
CA MET A 119 13.92 7.32 -5.83
C MET A 119 13.75 8.46 -4.82
N ARG A 120 12.50 8.81 -4.46
CA ARG A 120 12.23 9.88 -3.48
C ARG A 120 12.80 9.59 -2.08
N GLN A 121 13.05 8.32 -1.77
CA GLN A 121 13.63 7.90 -0.49
C GLN A 121 15.16 7.75 -0.56
N ALA A 122 15.73 7.53 -1.75
CA ALA A 122 17.17 7.63 -1.98
C ALA A 122 17.66 9.08 -1.79
N ASP A 123 16.92 10.06 -2.31
CA ASP A 123 17.21 11.49 -2.07
C ASP A 123 17.06 11.90 -0.61
N ARG A 124 16.10 11.31 0.13
CA ARG A 124 15.95 11.56 1.58
C ARG A 124 16.93 10.77 2.45
N ARG A 125 17.67 9.81 1.88
CA ARG A 125 18.67 8.98 2.57
C ARG A 125 20.10 9.42 2.30
N GLN A 126 20.31 10.60 1.73
CA GLN A 126 21.51 11.37 2.03
C GLN A 126 21.21 12.25 3.25
N PRO A 127 21.35 11.74 4.51
CA PRO A 127 21.72 12.65 5.57
C PRO A 127 23.05 13.22 5.12
N ALA A 128 23.03 14.52 4.87
CA ALA A 128 24.23 15.29 4.77
C ALA A 128 25.10 14.95 5.98
N ASP A 129 26.29 14.40 5.75
CA ASP A 129 27.45 14.52 6.65
C ASP A 129 27.86 16.01 6.72
N ARG A 130 26.90 16.86 7.07
CA ARG A 130 27.12 18.23 7.52
C ARG A 130 27.68 18.10 8.91
N ARG A 131 29.01 18.09 8.93
CA ARG A 131 29.83 18.90 9.85
C ARG A 131 28.99 19.99 10.53
N ASP A 132 28.53 19.72 11.74
CA ASP A 132 28.32 20.70 12.79
C ASP A 132 29.06 20.09 13.99
N GLY A 133 30.18 20.64 14.43
CA GLY A 133 30.33 22.06 14.67
C GLY A 133 30.56 22.17 16.17
N ASP A 134 31.81 21.94 16.54
CA ASP A 134 32.42 22.44 17.76
C ASP A 134 31.91 23.86 18.08
N ARG A 135 31.75 24.16 19.38
CA ARG A 135 31.43 25.47 19.98
C ARG A 135 29.94 25.80 20.17
N ARG A 136 29.43 25.50 21.38
CA ARG A 136 28.67 26.45 22.22
C ARG A 136 28.59 25.95 23.67
N SER A 137 29.77 25.81 24.28
CA SER A 137 29.93 25.95 25.73
C SER A 137 30.24 27.42 26.00
N GLY A 138 29.27 28.17 26.55
CA GLY A 138 29.53 29.52 27.06
C GLY A 138 28.54 30.57 26.57
N GLU A 139 27.35 30.61 27.16
CA GLU A 139 26.56 31.84 27.30
C GLU A 139 25.53 31.64 28.44
N ARG A 140 26.07 31.53 29.66
CA ARG A 140 25.36 31.91 30.88
C ARG A 140 25.68 33.37 31.15
N SER A 141 24.86 34.29 30.67
CA SER A 141 24.73 35.64 31.22
C SER A 141 23.46 36.27 30.67
N GLY A 142 22.53 36.61 31.56
CA GLY A 142 21.26 37.24 31.16
C GLY A 142 20.09 36.96 32.09
N SER A 143 20.31 36.79 33.40
CA SER A 143 19.25 36.90 34.40
C SER A 143 19.55 38.12 35.27
N ALA A 144 19.11 39.27 34.78
CA ALA A 144 19.00 40.51 35.54
C ALA A 144 17.61 41.10 35.24
N ALA A 145 16.58 40.29 35.45
CA ALA A 145 15.22 40.76 35.63
C ALA A 145 15.11 41.31 37.06
N ASP A 146 15.70 42.50 37.29
CA ASP A 146 15.51 43.27 38.52
C ASP A 146 15.87 44.74 38.25
N ARG A 147 14.86 45.58 37.97
CA ARG A 147 14.63 46.85 38.67
C ARG A 147 13.62 47.75 37.93
N ARG A 148 12.50 47.95 38.64
CA ARG A 148 11.83 49.25 38.87
C ARG A 148 11.14 49.92 37.68
N GLN A 149 9.83 49.67 37.60
CA GLN A 149 8.87 50.66 37.12
C GLN A 149 8.84 51.86 38.11
N PRO A 150 8.93 53.11 37.64
CA PRO A 150 8.41 54.24 38.38
C PRO A 150 6.99 54.52 37.88
N THR A 151 6.01 54.28 38.76
CA THR A 151 4.73 54.98 38.72
C THR A 151 4.85 56.15 39.69
N GLU A 152 4.48 57.35 39.24
CA GLU A 152 3.91 58.48 39.98
C GLU A 152 4.18 59.82 39.25
N PRO A 153 3.46 60.92 39.55
CA PRO A 153 2.06 61.01 39.98
C PRO A 153 1.26 62.14 39.27
N ALA A 154 -0.06 62.05 39.44
CA ALA A 154 -1.09 63.10 39.64
C ALA A 154 -1.02 64.45 38.90
N ALA A 155 -2.10 64.76 38.18
CA ALA A 155 -3.01 65.87 38.50
C ALA A 155 -4.41 65.57 37.93
#